data_AF-A0A8C4ZW85-F1
#
_entry.id   AF-A0A8C4ZW85-F1
#
_cell.length_a   1.000
_cell.length_b   1.000
_cell.length_c   1.000
_cell.angle_alpha   90.00
_cell.angle_beta   90.00
_cell.angle_gamma   90.00
#
_symmetry.space_group_name_H-M   'P 1'
#
loop_
_entity.id
_entity.type
_entity.pdbx_description
1 polymer ?
#
loop_
_entity_poly.entity_id
_entity_poly.type
_entity_poly.pdbx_seq_one_letter_code
_entity_poly.pdbx_strand_id
1 'polypeptide(L)'
;SPCLSLSAPQLFIVALAFAYFSKALAGSYMKSAITQIERRFELSTTHVGMVDGSFEMGNLLFLVLVSHFGARLHRPRLIGVGCLLMAAGSFLTGLPHFFMGRSADHSLEGKGNRPRWPTTSDRIPVTCVKDPSSHMWIYVLLGNALRGLGETPVTPLGISYIDDYARAENSPFYIACVHTISLLGPVFGFLLGSACVRLYVDIGYVDLDSVTISPKDARWVGAWWLGFFISTALLLISAIPFWFLPRTLPKQGPPEGEGPPTHPHAIQEGLLELDGDVPPSPEDRPAPIHKGLLQSLKQLFGTPAYLLLLCSGVLRFNAVIGLFTFKAKYIEQQFGQSASRANFVIGALTLPVLAVGIFLGGLLMKRYRLSVFSGALLSFVTSVVAFLLFLLLHLGTKCEHVAVAGLTVSYNGTAGVWGGDEAVVAPCNQACSCPLEAWDPVCSQSGITYTSPCTAGCLGSSGSGKATVFHNCSCLSHFYPEGGSTSVSLGQCPRGNDCVRSFTSYMAISVLSSFINALGGMPGYMVIIRCIAPELKSLALGIQAMVYRALGGLPAPVYFGALIDTTCLKWASTRCGDRGTCRMYDSNMYR
;
A
#
# COMPACT_ATOMS: atom_id res chain seq x y z
N SER A 1 23.73 -9.73 39.67
CA SER A 1 23.26 -9.03 38.46
C SER A 1 21.76 -9.21 38.34
N PRO A 2 20.91 -8.20 38.56
CA PRO A 2 19.48 -8.37 38.39
C PRO A 2 19.16 -8.28 36.90
N CYS A 3 18.87 -9.42 36.27
CA CYS A 3 18.13 -9.43 35.02
C CYS A 3 16.76 -8.81 35.31
N LEU A 4 16.39 -7.81 34.52
CA LEU A 4 15.11 -7.11 34.55
C LEU A 4 13.97 -8.14 34.39
N SER A 5 13.43 -8.69 35.49
CA SER A 5 12.36 -9.69 35.43
C SER A 5 11.05 -9.00 35.10
N LEU A 6 10.75 -8.82 33.81
CA LEU A 6 9.43 -8.40 33.36
C LEU A 6 8.38 -9.38 33.89
N SER A 7 7.30 -8.86 34.46
CA SER A 7 6.14 -9.69 34.80
C SER A 7 5.50 -10.27 33.53
N ALA A 8 4.91 -11.46 33.62
CA ALA A 8 4.24 -12.12 32.50
C ALA A 8 3.21 -11.25 31.73
N PRO A 9 2.38 -10.39 32.36
CA PRO A 9 1.53 -9.44 31.62
C PRO A 9 2.32 -8.35 30.88
N GLN A 10 3.40 -7.83 31.46
CA GLN A 10 4.27 -6.86 30.77
C GLN A 10 4.95 -7.50 29.55
N LEU A 11 5.38 -8.76 29.66
CA LEU A 11 5.95 -9.51 28.55
C LEU A 11 4.93 -9.69 27.40
N PHE A 12 3.67 -10.00 27.73
CA PHE A 12 2.61 -10.11 26.72
C PHE A 12 2.38 -8.77 26.00
N ILE A 13 2.32 -7.66 26.73
CA ILE A 13 2.11 -6.32 26.15
C ILE A 13 3.26 -5.94 25.21
N VAL A 14 4.51 -6.17 25.62
CA VAL A 14 5.70 -5.91 24.80
C VAL A 14 5.70 -6.79 23.54
N ALA A 15 5.40 -8.09 23.69
CA ALA A 15 5.30 -9.02 22.56
C ALA A 15 4.18 -8.60 21.58
N LEU A 16 3.02 -8.23 22.10
CA LEU A 16 1.89 -7.77 21.29
C LEU A 16 2.21 -6.45 20.58
N ALA A 17 2.83 -5.49 21.26
CA ALA A 17 3.25 -4.24 20.65
C ALA A 17 4.24 -4.48 19.50
N PHE A 18 5.22 -5.38 19.69
CA PHE A 18 6.17 -5.74 18.64
C PHE A 18 5.52 -6.48 17.46
N ALA A 19 4.53 -7.35 17.72
CA ALA A 19 3.73 -7.97 16.67
C ALA A 19 2.90 -6.93 15.88
N TYR A 20 2.32 -5.93 16.56
CA TYR A 20 1.60 -4.83 15.90
C TYR A 20 2.53 -3.93 15.07
N PHE A 21 3.72 -3.66 15.56
CA PHE A 21 4.75 -2.97 14.78
C PHE A 21 5.09 -3.77 13.51
N SER A 22 5.41 -5.06 13.66
CA SER A 22 5.83 -5.95 12.57
C SER A 22 4.74 -6.14 11.52
N LYS A 23 3.48 -6.34 11.94
CA LYS A 23 2.34 -6.52 11.02
C LYS A 23 2.07 -5.25 10.19
N ALA A 24 2.18 -4.08 10.83
CA ALA A 24 1.92 -2.81 10.19
C ALA A 24 3.06 -2.37 9.25
N LEU A 25 4.31 -2.66 9.63
CA LEU A 25 5.49 -2.49 8.77
C LEU A 25 5.40 -3.35 7.52
N ALA A 26 5.07 -4.64 7.66
CA ALA A 26 4.93 -5.53 6.52
C ALA A 26 3.81 -5.07 5.56
N GLY A 27 2.75 -4.45 6.09
CA GLY A 27 1.64 -3.95 5.28
C GLY A 27 1.95 -2.67 4.53
N SER A 28 2.66 -1.73 5.15
CA SER A 28 3.12 -0.54 4.45
C SER A 28 4.24 -0.83 3.47
N TYR A 29 5.09 -1.83 3.75
CA TYR A 29 6.11 -2.28 2.79
C TYR A 29 5.48 -2.77 1.50
N MET A 30 4.43 -3.63 1.58
CA MET A 30 3.68 -4.08 0.41
C MET A 30 3.21 -2.89 -0.45
N LYS A 31 2.58 -1.89 0.18
CA LYS A 31 2.13 -0.68 -0.52
C LYS A 31 3.27 0.13 -1.14
N SER A 32 4.41 0.22 -0.47
CA SER A 32 5.60 0.90 -0.99
C SER A 32 6.27 0.17 -2.18
N ALA A 33 6.05 -1.14 -2.30
CA ALA A 33 6.62 -2.01 -3.33
C ALA A 33 5.71 -2.18 -4.56
N ILE A 34 4.46 -1.73 -4.51
CA ILE A 34 3.45 -1.90 -5.56
C ILE A 34 3.94 -1.48 -6.94
N THR A 35 4.58 -0.32 -7.08
CA THR A 35 5.04 0.17 -8.39
C THR A 35 6.17 -0.70 -8.97
N GLN A 36 6.93 -1.37 -8.12
CA GLN A 36 8.02 -2.27 -8.54
C GLN A 36 7.49 -3.64 -8.93
N ILE A 37 6.51 -4.16 -8.18
CA ILE A 37 5.78 -5.38 -8.54
C ILE A 37 5.07 -5.17 -9.89
N GLU A 38 4.39 -4.04 -10.06
CA GLU A 38 3.75 -3.67 -11.32
C GLU A 38 4.71 -3.74 -12.51
N ARG A 39 5.88 -3.11 -12.39
CA ARG A 39 6.91 -3.10 -13.44
C ARG A 39 7.54 -4.46 -13.65
N ARG A 40 7.84 -5.21 -12.59
CA ARG A 40 8.51 -6.52 -12.67
C ARG A 40 7.64 -7.56 -13.39
N PHE A 41 6.36 -7.56 -13.11
CA PHE A 41 5.42 -8.53 -13.65
C PHE A 41 4.67 -8.02 -14.89
N GLU A 42 5.00 -6.81 -15.37
CA GLU A 42 4.30 -6.14 -16.49
C GLU A 42 2.78 -6.12 -16.29
N LEU A 43 2.33 -5.81 -15.08
CA LEU A 43 0.93 -5.80 -14.72
C LEU A 43 0.29 -4.43 -14.99
N SER A 44 -0.99 -4.43 -15.30
CA SER A 44 -1.78 -3.20 -15.27
C SER A 44 -2.03 -2.75 -13.82
N THR A 45 -2.33 -1.47 -13.63
CA THR A 45 -2.59 -0.91 -12.30
C THR A 45 -3.78 -1.61 -11.63
N THR A 46 -4.80 -1.99 -12.41
CA THR A 46 -5.96 -2.77 -11.96
C THR A 46 -5.54 -4.11 -11.32
N HIS A 47 -4.64 -4.86 -11.98
CA HIS A 47 -4.16 -6.15 -11.48
C HIS A 47 -3.38 -6.00 -10.18
N VAL A 48 -2.53 -4.97 -10.06
CA VAL A 48 -1.82 -4.71 -8.81
C VAL A 48 -2.74 -4.20 -7.71
N GLY A 49 -3.81 -3.48 -8.07
CA GLY A 49 -4.91 -3.18 -7.16
C GLY A 49 -5.54 -4.44 -6.58
N MET A 50 -5.81 -5.45 -7.42
CA MET A 50 -6.31 -6.75 -6.95
C MET A 50 -5.30 -7.46 -6.03
N VAL A 51 -4.00 -7.36 -6.32
CA VAL A 51 -2.94 -7.89 -5.44
C VAL A 51 -2.96 -7.20 -4.06
N ASP A 52 -3.06 -5.86 -3.98
CA ASP A 52 -3.19 -5.13 -2.71
C ASP A 52 -4.48 -5.53 -1.96
N GLY A 53 -5.61 -5.59 -2.67
CA GLY A 53 -6.92 -5.96 -2.12
C GLY A 53 -7.03 -7.41 -1.60
N SER A 54 -6.17 -8.32 -2.09
CA SER A 54 -6.15 -9.71 -1.63
C SER A 54 -5.84 -9.87 -0.14
N PHE A 55 -5.17 -8.90 0.48
CA PHE A 55 -4.99 -8.85 1.93
C PHE A 55 -6.32 -8.84 2.68
N GLU A 56 -7.24 -7.98 2.25
CA GLU A 56 -8.57 -7.87 2.86
C GLU A 56 -9.40 -9.13 2.60
N MET A 57 -9.26 -9.74 1.42
CA MET A 57 -9.88 -11.03 1.10
C MET A 57 -9.45 -12.11 2.11
N GLY A 58 -8.15 -12.23 2.39
CA GLY A 58 -7.62 -13.18 3.37
C GLY A 58 -8.10 -12.90 4.80
N ASN A 59 -8.18 -11.63 5.19
CA ASN A 59 -8.65 -11.22 6.51
C ASN A 59 -10.14 -11.59 6.71
N LEU A 60 -11.00 -11.24 5.74
CA LEU A 60 -12.45 -11.44 5.79
C LEU A 60 -12.85 -12.92 5.91
N LEU A 61 -12.15 -13.83 5.23
CA LEU A 61 -12.47 -15.26 5.22
C LEU A 61 -12.44 -15.89 6.63
N PHE A 62 -11.59 -15.39 7.53
CA PHE A 62 -11.36 -15.99 8.84
C PHE A 62 -11.74 -15.09 10.02
N LEU A 63 -12.09 -13.82 9.79
CA LEU A 63 -12.40 -12.88 10.87
C LEU A 63 -13.54 -13.35 11.77
N VAL A 64 -14.62 -13.88 11.17
CA VAL A 64 -15.77 -14.38 11.91
C VAL A 64 -15.41 -15.63 12.72
N LEU A 65 -14.68 -16.57 12.11
CA LEU A 65 -14.28 -17.83 12.75
C LEU A 65 -13.37 -17.58 13.96
N VAL A 66 -12.35 -16.74 13.79
CA VAL A 66 -11.40 -16.43 14.85
C VAL A 66 -12.04 -15.62 15.97
N SER A 67 -12.95 -14.70 15.64
CA SER A 67 -13.65 -13.90 16.66
C SER A 67 -14.61 -14.75 17.50
N HIS A 68 -15.25 -15.76 16.91
CA HIS A 68 -16.19 -16.63 17.63
C HIS A 68 -15.50 -17.73 18.43
N PHE A 69 -14.56 -18.46 17.82
CA PHE A 69 -13.92 -19.62 18.43
C PHE A 69 -12.59 -19.30 19.13
N GLY A 70 -11.88 -18.26 18.69
CA GLY A 70 -10.54 -17.94 19.19
C GLY A 70 -10.50 -17.54 20.65
N ALA A 71 -11.59 -16.98 21.19
CA ALA A 71 -11.68 -16.59 22.60
C ALA A 71 -11.64 -17.79 23.58
N ARG A 72 -12.08 -18.97 23.14
CA ARG A 72 -12.14 -20.22 23.93
C ARG A 72 -10.83 -21.02 23.89
N LEU A 73 -9.99 -20.74 22.90
CA LEU A 73 -8.71 -21.40 22.66
C LEU A 73 -7.56 -20.70 23.39
N HIS A 74 -6.35 -21.25 23.26
CA HIS A 74 -5.15 -20.66 23.85
C HIS A 74 -4.74 -19.38 23.10
N ARG A 75 -5.30 -18.23 23.49
CA ARG A 75 -5.19 -16.95 22.78
C ARG A 75 -3.75 -16.54 22.42
N PRO A 76 -2.75 -16.57 23.33
CA PRO A 76 -1.37 -16.28 22.96
C PRO A 76 -0.85 -17.15 21.82
N ARG A 77 -1.00 -18.48 21.89
CA ARG A 77 -0.57 -19.39 20.83
C ARG A 77 -1.27 -19.14 19.50
N LEU A 78 -2.56 -18.79 19.50
CA LEU A 78 -3.26 -18.40 18.27
C LEU A 78 -2.70 -17.12 17.66
N ILE A 79 -2.33 -16.13 18.47
CA ILE A 79 -1.63 -14.92 18.01
C ILE A 79 -0.27 -15.30 17.42
N GLY A 80 0.48 -16.19 18.08
CA GLY A 80 1.75 -16.74 17.58
C GLY A 80 1.59 -17.45 16.23
N VAL A 81 0.59 -18.31 16.07
CA VAL A 81 0.25 -18.97 14.79
C VAL A 81 -0.11 -17.93 13.72
N GLY A 82 -0.88 -16.89 14.07
CA GLY A 82 -1.15 -15.77 13.18
C GLY A 82 0.12 -15.10 12.68
N CYS A 83 1.06 -14.78 13.58
CA CYS A 83 2.36 -14.19 13.22
C CYS A 83 3.19 -15.12 12.32
N LEU A 84 3.17 -16.44 12.54
CA LEU A 84 3.83 -17.41 11.66
C LEU A 84 3.18 -17.47 10.27
N LEU A 85 1.85 -17.45 10.19
CA LEU A 85 1.14 -17.40 8.90
C LEU A 85 1.44 -16.10 8.15
N MET A 86 1.50 -14.97 8.85
CA MET A 86 1.93 -13.71 8.25
C MET A 86 3.36 -13.78 7.72
N ALA A 87 4.28 -14.38 8.47
CA ALA A 87 5.66 -14.56 8.04
C ALA A 87 5.74 -15.46 6.79
N ALA A 88 5.01 -16.58 6.77
CA ALA A 88 4.91 -17.45 5.61
C ALA A 88 4.33 -16.73 4.38
N GLY A 89 3.30 -15.90 4.58
CA GLY A 89 2.73 -15.06 3.53
C GLY A 89 3.73 -14.05 2.97
N SER A 90 4.43 -13.30 3.84
CA SER A 90 5.48 -12.36 3.42
C SER A 90 6.63 -13.06 2.71
N PHE A 91 7.08 -14.23 3.19
CA PHE A 91 8.11 -15.02 2.53
C PHE A 91 7.67 -15.43 1.12
N LEU A 92 6.44 -15.97 1.01
CA LEU A 92 5.83 -16.37 -0.26
C LEU A 92 5.74 -15.20 -1.26
N THR A 93 5.46 -13.99 -0.79
CA THR A 93 5.44 -12.79 -1.63
C THR A 93 6.81 -12.47 -2.22
N GLY A 94 7.91 -12.70 -1.49
CA GLY A 94 9.28 -12.44 -1.97
C GLY A 94 9.87 -13.55 -2.86
N LEU A 95 9.38 -14.78 -2.76
CA LEU A 95 9.88 -15.95 -3.49
C LEU A 95 9.92 -15.84 -5.02
N PRO A 96 8.95 -15.21 -5.72
CA PRO A 96 8.93 -15.17 -7.18
C PRO A 96 10.22 -14.63 -7.78
N HIS A 97 10.91 -13.72 -7.09
CA HIS A 97 12.19 -13.20 -7.59
C HIS A 97 13.23 -14.30 -7.86
N PHE A 98 13.24 -15.40 -7.10
CA PHE A 98 14.20 -16.49 -7.24
C PHE A 98 13.75 -17.57 -8.23
N PHE A 99 12.45 -17.67 -8.50
CA PHE A 99 11.89 -18.61 -9.46
C PHE A 99 11.81 -18.03 -10.87
N MET A 100 11.66 -16.71 -10.98
CA MET A 100 11.70 -15.98 -12.24
C MET A 100 13.16 -15.74 -12.61
N GLY A 101 13.57 -16.15 -13.81
CA GLY A 101 14.88 -15.80 -14.36
C GLY A 101 15.23 -14.31 -14.25
N ARG A 102 16.51 -14.00 -14.45
CA ARG A 102 17.09 -12.67 -14.17
C ARG A 102 16.42 -11.57 -15.00
N SER A 103 16.31 -10.36 -14.46
CA SER A 103 15.80 -9.21 -15.22
C SER A 103 16.74 -8.84 -16.38
N ALA A 104 18.05 -9.05 -16.19
CA ALA A 104 19.07 -8.80 -17.19
C ALA A 104 18.98 -9.69 -18.45
N ASP A 105 18.55 -10.95 -18.31
CA ASP A 105 18.42 -11.85 -19.46
C ASP A 105 17.33 -11.36 -20.44
N HIS A 106 16.35 -10.59 -19.96
CA HIS A 106 15.34 -9.94 -20.80
C HIS A 106 15.85 -8.73 -21.59
N SER A 107 17.03 -8.18 -21.26
CA SER A 107 17.61 -7.00 -21.91
C SER A 107 18.94 -7.27 -22.64
N LEU A 108 19.53 -8.46 -22.46
CA LEU A 108 20.86 -8.82 -22.99
C LEU A 108 20.84 -9.60 -24.32
N GLU A 109 19.70 -10.07 -24.83
CA GLU A 109 19.62 -10.71 -26.16
C GLU A 109 19.87 -9.73 -27.34
N GLY A 110 20.08 -8.44 -27.08
CA GLY A 110 20.43 -7.42 -28.08
C GLY A 110 21.92 -7.09 -28.21
N LYS A 111 22.82 -7.68 -27.42
CA LYS A 111 24.27 -7.40 -27.51
C LYS A 111 24.97 -8.27 -28.56
N GLY A 112 24.56 -8.12 -29.82
CA GLY A 112 25.48 -8.25 -30.95
C GLY A 112 26.19 -6.90 -31.13
N ASN A 113 27.49 -6.90 -31.43
CA ASN A 113 28.36 -5.72 -31.49
C ASN A 113 28.06 -4.67 -32.60
N ARG A 114 26.80 -4.49 -33.00
CA ARG A 114 26.27 -3.39 -33.83
C ARG A 114 24.79 -3.17 -33.48
N PRO A 115 24.25 -1.93 -33.49
CA PRO A 115 22.80 -1.73 -33.47
C PRO A 115 22.25 -2.17 -34.82
N ARG A 116 22.05 -3.48 -35.02
CA ARG A 116 21.42 -4.02 -36.22
C ARG A 116 19.93 -4.09 -35.96
N TRP A 117 19.22 -3.02 -36.32
CA TRP A 117 17.77 -3.08 -36.49
C TRP A 117 17.46 -4.21 -37.48
N PRO A 118 16.49 -5.09 -37.20
CA PRO A 118 16.25 -6.26 -38.04
C PRO A 118 15.81 -5.80 -39.43
N THR A 119 16.72 -5.94 -40.40
CA THR A 119 16.35 -5.90 -41.82
C THR A 119 15.42 -7.07 -42.12
N THR A 120 14.48 -6.86 -43.03
CA THR A 120 13.32 -7.68 -43.42
C THR A 120 13.53 -9.18 -43.72
N SER A 121 14.74 -9.73 -43.55
CA SER A 121 15.09 -11.11 -43.91
C SER A 121 15.14 -12.12 -42.76
N ASP A 122 15.06 -11.73 -41.49
CA ASP A 122 15.14 -12.66 -40.33
C ASP A 122 13.84 -12.71 -39.52
N ARG A 123 12.69 -12.91 -40.19
CA ARG A 123 11.46 -13.33 -39.52
C ARG A 123 11.46 -14.84 -39.35
N ILE A 124 12.29 -15.35 -38.45
CA ILE A 124 12.00 -16.64 -37.83
C ILE A 124 10.74 -16.40 -36.99
N PRO A 125 9.62 -17.13 -37.20
CA PRO A 125 8.47 -17.03 -36.33
C PRO A 125 8.91 -17.60 -34.97
N VAL A 126 9.32 -16.72 -34.06
CA VAL A 126 9.49 -17.10 -32.66
C VAL A 126 8.10 -17.51 -32.19
N THR A 127 7.86 -18.81 -32.09
CA THR A 127 6.66 -19.35 -31.46
C THR A 127 6.58 -18.74 -30.07
N CYS A 128 5.58 -17.89 -29.82
CA CYS A 128 5.51 -17.24 -28.52
C CYS A 128 5.10 -18.26 -27.45
N VAL A 129 6.09 -18.78 -26.75
CA VAL A 129 5.87 -19.57 -25.55
C VAL A 129 5.65 -18.56 -24.43
N LYS A 130 4.43 -18.53 -23.88
CA LYS A 130 4.19 -17.81 -22.62
C LYS A 130 5.09 -18.42 -21.57
N ASP A 131 6.14 -17.70 -21.19
CA ASP A 131 7.04 -18.15 -20.13
C ASP A 131 6.18 -18.43 -18.88
N PRO A 132 6.33 -19.58 -18.20
CA PRO A 132 5.61 -19.88 -16.96
C PRO A 132 5.88 -18.85 -15.85
N SER A 133 6.92 -18.03 -16.01
CA SER A 133 7.17 -16.83 -15.20
C SER A 133 6.03 -15.80 -15.31
N SER A 134 5.30 -15.69 -16.41
CA SER A 134 4.21 -14.71 -16.61
C SER A 134 3.11 -14.77 -15.53
N HIS A 135 2.87 -15.94 -14.92
CA HIS A 135 1.84 -16.12 -13.89
C HIS A 135 2.36 -16.06 -12.44
N MET A 136 3.65 -15.83 -12.18
CA MET A 136 4.14 -15.91 -10.79
C MET A 136 3.70 -14.74 -9.90
N TRP A 137 3.06 -13.70 -10.45
CA TRP A 137 2.39 -12.68 -9.64
C TRP A 137 1.26 -13.28 -8.77
N ILE A 138 0.76 -14.48 -9.12
CA ILE A 138 -0.18 -15.26 -8.31
C ILE A 138 0.42 -15.58 -6.93
N TYR A 139 1.72 -15.84 -6.82
CA TYR A 139 2.38 -16.04 -5.51
C TYR A 139 2.37 -14.77 -4.66
N VAL A 140 2.52 -13.59 -5.28
CA VAL A 140 2.41 -12.29 -4.60
C VAL A 140 0.99 -12.12 -4.05
N LEU A 141 -0.02 -12.46 -4.85
CA LEU A 141 -1.44 -12.44 -4.45
C LEU A 141 -1.72 -13.42 -3.31
N LEU A 142 -1.33 -14.69 -3.44
CA LEU A 142 -1.55 -15.70 -2.39
C LEU A 142 -0.79 -15.34 -1.11
N GLY A 143 0.45 -14.86 -1.23
CA GLY A 143 1.25 -14.43 -0.09
C GLY A 143 0.60 -13.28 0.67
N ASN A 144 0.04 -12.29 -0.04
CA ASN A 144 -0.65 -11.17 0.59
C ASN A 144 -1.99 -11.58 1.22
N ALA A 145 -2.74 -12.49 0.59
CA ALA A 145 -3.94 -13.08 1.17
C ALA A 145 -3.62 -13.89 2.44
N LEU A 146 -2.56 -14.70 2.42
CA LEU A 146 -2.08 -15.46 3.59
C LEU A 146 -1.64 -14.52 4.72
N ARG A 147 -1.05 -13.38 4.37
CA ARG A 147 -0.71 -12.31 5.33
C ARG A 147 -1.96 -11.69 5.95
N GLY A 148 -3.02 -11.49 5.16
CA GLY A 148 -4.33 -11.07 5.66
C GLY A 148 -4.95 -12.06 6.62
N LEU A 149 -4.88 -13.36 6.28
CA LEU A 149 -5.35 -14.46 7.12
C LEU A 149 -4.62 -14.51 8.47
N GLY A 150 -3.28 -14.37 8.45
CA GLY A 150 -2.47 -14.39 9.67
C GLY A 150 -2.68 -13.17 10.58
N GLU A 151 -3.10 -12.01 10.04
CA GLU A 151 -3.37 -10.81 10.85
C GLU A 151 -4.63 -10.97 11.71
N THR A 152 -5.60 -11.72 11.21
CA THR A 152 -6.93 -11.88 11.79
C THR A 152 -6.95 -12.15 13.31
N PRO A 153 -6.19 -13.11 13.87
CA PRO A 153 -6.17 -13.36 15.32
C PRO A 153 -5.43 -12.31 16.15
N VAL A 154 -4.48 -11.57 15.57
CA VAL A 154 -3.55 -10.72 16.33
C VAL A 154 -4.27 -9.60 17.07
N THR A 155 -5.19 -8.93 16.38
CA THR A 155 -5.87 -7.73 16.90
C THR A 155 -6.96 -8.06 17.93
N PRO A 156 -7.98 -8.88 17.62
CA PRO A 156 -9.07 -9.16 18.56
C PRO A 156 -8.62 -9.99 19.77
N LEU A 157 -7.76 -11.01 19.57
CA LEU A 157 -7.28 -11.84 20.68
C LEU A 157 -6.26 -11.10 21.54
N GLY A 158 -5.44 -10.22 20.95
CA GLY A 158 -4.49 -9.39 21.67
C GLY A 158 -5.17 -8.42 22.63
N ILE A 159 -6.14 -7.66 22.12
CA ILE A 159 -6.88 -6.67 22.91
C ILE A 159 -7.69 -7.37 24.02
N SER A 160 -8.44 -8.42 23.70
CA SER A 160 -9.24 -9.15 24.71
C SER A 160 -8.36 -9.79 25.79
N TYR A 161 -7.16 -10.25 25.46
CA TYR A 161 -6.23 -10.79 26.46
C TYR A 161 -5.65 -9.70 27.37
N ILE A 162 -5.36 -8.50 26.85
CA ILE A 162 -4.97 -7.37 27.73
C ILE A 162 -6.11 -7.03 28.68
N ASP A 163 -7.33 -6.95 28.17
CA ASP A 163 -8.50 -6.53 28.95
C ASP A 163 -8.87 -7.53 30.06
N ASP A 164 -8.75 -8.83 29.80
CA ASP A 164 -9.09 -9.88 30.78
C ASP A 164 -8.11 -9.95 31.97
N TYR A 165 -6.84 -9.53 31.79
CA TYR A 165 -5.78 -9.74 32.78
C TYR A 165 -5.15 -8.46 33.35
N ALA A 166 -5.34 -7.30 32.71
CA ALA A 166 -4.95 -6.01 33.27
C ALA A 166 -6.02 -5.48 34.23
N ARG A 167 -5.65 -4.62 35.18
CA ARG A 167 -6.65 -3.84 35.94
C ARG A 167 -7.47 -3.00 34.97
N ALA A 168 -8.77 -2.83 35.25
CA ALA A 168 -9.69 -2.03 34.42
C ALA A 168 -9.18 -0.60 34.18
N GLU A 169 -8.44 -0.04 35.14
CA GLU A 169 -7.81 1.29 35.05
C GLU A 169 -6.60 1.33 34.10
N ASN A 170 -5.88 0.21 33.96
CA ASN A 170 -4.63 0.11 33.20
C ASN A 170 -4.85 -0.45 31.78
N SER A 171 -5.89 -1.26 31.54
CA SER A 171 -6.22 -1.86 30.23
C SER A 171 -6.27 -0.80 29.10
N PRO A 172 -6.99 0.34 29.24
CA PRO A 172 -7.05 1.35 28.20
C PRO A 172 -5.68 1.98 27.87
N PHE A 173 -4.82 2.14 28.88
CA PHE A 173 -3.47 2.68 28.69
C PHE A 173 -2.59 1.70 27.90
N TYR A 174 -2.60 0.42 28.24
CA TYR A 174 -1.85 -0.61 27.52
C TYR A 174 -2.31 -0.76 26.06
N ILE A 175 -3.62 -0.75 25.82
CA ILE A 175 -4.18 -0.79 24.46
C ILE A 175 -3.73 0.44 23.65
N ALA A 176 -3.75 1.63 24.26
CA ALA A 176 -3.26 2.85 23.61
C ALA A 176 -1.78 2.74 23.23
N CYS A 177 -0.91 2.26 24.13
CA CYS A 177 0.51 2.04 23.84
C CYS A 177 0.74 1.09 22.66
N VAL A 178 0.02 -0.03 22.61
CA VAL A 178 0.09 -1.00 21.50
C VAL A 178 -0.29 -0.34 20.17
N HIS A 179 -1.37 0.43 20.13
CA HIS A 179 -1.78 1.15 18.92
C HIS A 179 -0.78 2.24 18.50
N THR A 180 -0.18 2.98 19.45
CA THR A 180 0.87 3.97 19.14
C THR A 180 2.10 3.31 18.53
N ILE A 181 2.54 2.17 19.05
CA ILE A 181 3.66 1.41 18.47
C ILE A 181 3.30 0.88 17.08
N SER A 182 2.03 0.47 16.88
CA SER A 182 1.53 0.09 15.55
C SER A 182 1.63 1.23 14.52
N LEU A 183 1.51 2.50 14.93
CA LEU A 183 1.65 3.66 14.04
C LEU A 183 3.09 3.91 13.58
N LEU A 184 4.10 3.38 14.30
CA LEU A 184 5.49 3.42 13.84
C LEU A 184 5.73 2.45 12.68
N GLY A 185 5.02 1.33 12.63
CA GLY A 185 5.16 0.33 11.56
C GLY A 185 5.05 0.94 10.15
N PRO A 186 4.00 1.70 9.83
CA PRO A 186 3.86 2.38 8.55
C PRO A 186 5.04 3.26 8.17
N VAL A 187 5.56 4.07 9.11
CA VAL A 187 6.73 4.93 8.90
C VAL A 187 7.93 4.09 8.49
N PHE A 188 8.27 3.07 9.28
CA PHE A 188 9.43 2.22 9.01
C PHE A 188 9.26 1.38 7.73
N GLY A 189 8.06 0.93 7.39
CA GLY A 189 7.85 0.15 6.17
C GLY A 189 8.00 0.98 4.89
N PHE A 190 7.56 2.24 4.86
CA PHE A 190 7.84 3.15 3.73
C PHE A 190 9.31 3.54 3.64
N LEU A 191 9.99 3.75 4.77
CA LEU A 191 11.43 4.02 4.80
C LEU A 191 12.24 2.80 4.33
N LEU A 192 11.85 1.59 4.75
CA LEU A 192 12.42 0.34 4.25
C LEU A 192 12.17 0.19 2.74
N GLY A 193 10.95 0.47 2.28
CA GLY A 193 10.60 0.53 0.86
C GLY A 193 11.50 1.49 0.09
N SER A 194 11.75 2.68 0.62
CA SER A 194 12.67 3.65 0.02
C SER A 194 14.09 3.10 -0.13
N ALA A 195 14.61 2.46 0.92
CA ALA A 195 15.95 1.87 0.93
C ALA A 195 16.06 0.70 -0.05
N CYS A 196 15.12 -0.25 -0.04
CA CYS A 196 15.12 -1.41 -0.93
C CYS A 196 14.97 -1.02 -2.41
N VAL A 197 14.08 -0.09 -2.73
CA VAL A 197 13.81 0.27 -4.14
C VAL A 197 14.92 1.14 -4.75
N ARG A 198 15.76 1.77 -3.92
CA ARG A 198 16.98 2.44 -4.38
C ARG A 198 18.01 1.46 -4.94
N LEU A 199 18.01 0.21 -4.49
CA LEU A 199 18.88 -0.85 -5.00
C LEU A 199 18.24 -1.46 -6.25
N TYR A 200 19.04 -1.73 -7.28
CA TYR A 200 18.56 -2.43 -8.47
C TYR A 200 18.17 -3.87 -8.13
N VAL A 201 17.16 -4.42 -8.80
CA VAL A 201 16.55 -5.72 -8.46
C VAL A 201 17.54 -6.90 -8.46
N ASP A 202 18.51 -6.91 -9.38
CA ASP A 202 19.49 -8.00 -9.55
C ASP A 202 20.81 -7.69 -8.79
N ILE A 203 20.70 -7.50 -7.48
CA ILE A 203 21.84 -7.12 -6.59
C ILE A 203 22.97 -8.15 -6.70
N GLY A 204 24.19 -7.68 -6.99
CA GLY A 204 25.40 -8.51 -7.01
C GLY A 204 25.58 -9.38 -8.25
N TYR A 205 24.63 -9.36 -9.19
CA TYR A 205 24.71 -10.12 -10.44
C TYR A 205 24.99 -9.24 -11.67
N VAL A 206 24.57 -7.97 -11.64
CA VAL A 206 24.76 -7.02 -12.74
C VAL A 206 25.72 -5.92 -12.30
N ASP A 207 26.73 -5.64 -13.12
CA ASP A 207 27.57 -4.46 -12.95
C ASP A 207 26.76 -3.19 -13.22
N LEU A 208 26.53 -2.41 -12.17
CA LEU A 208 25.76 -1.17 -12.21
C LEU A 208 26.36 -0.12 -13.14
N ASP A 209 27.66 -0.20 -13.42
CA ASP A 209 28.36 0.71 -14.34
C ASP A 209 28.07 0.38 -15.80
N SER A 210 27.61 -0.85 -16.09
CA SER A 210 27.16 -1.27 -17.43
C SER A 210 25.69 -0.99 -17.70
N VAL A 211 24.91 -0.64 -16.66
CA VAL A 211 23.46 -0.43 -16.74
C VAL A 211 23.16 0.99 -17.25
N THR A 212 22.34 1.08 -18.31
CA THR A 212 21.95 2.35 -18.95
C THR A 212 20.77 3.06 -18.28
N ILE A 213 20.05 2.39 -17.37
CA ILE A 213 18.83 2.91 -16.72
C ILE A 213 19.12 3.60 -15.38
N SER A 214 18.34 4.63 -15.06
CA SER A 214 18.41 5.38 -13.80
C SER A 214 17.21 5.08 -12.88
N PRO A 215 17.28 5.33 -11.57
CA PRO A 215 16.15 5.14 -10.65
C PRO A 215 14.90 5.98 -10.92
N LYS A 216 14.97 6.94 -11.86
CA LYS A 216 13.82 7.73 -12.33
C LYS A 216 13.16 7.12 -13.57
N ASP A 217 13.81 6.17 -14.23
CA ASP A 217 13.30 5.53 -15.45
C ASP A 217 12.14 4.59 -15.10
N ALA A 218 11.10 4.56 -15.94
CA ALA A 218 9.94 3.68 -15.80
C ALA A 218 10.30 2.18 -15.92
N ARG A 219 11.49 1.86 -16.47
CA ARG A 219 12.04 0.50 -16.51
C ARG A 219 12.79 0.10 -15.25
N TRP A 220 13.11 1.05 -14.36
CA TRP A 220 13.79 0.72 -13.12
C TRP A 220 12.88 -0.13 -12.23
N VAL A 221 13.36 -1.34 -11.94
CA VAL A 221 12.79 -2.23 -10.94
C VAL A 221 13.78 -2.30 -9.78
N GLY A 222 13.36 -1.79 -8.63
CA GLY A 222 14.12 -1.86 -7.40
C GLY A 222 13.98 -3.23 -6.72
N ALA A 223 14.83 -3.51 -5.72
CA ALA A 223 14.86 -4.78 -4.98
C ALA A 223 13.65 -4.96 -4.03
N TRP A 224 12.46 -5.06 -4.61
CA TRP A 224 11.15 -5.15 -3.95
C TRP A 224 10.97 -6.42 -3.11
N TRP A 225 11.73 -7.48 -3.39
CA TRP A 225 11.67 -8.75 -2.66
C TRP A 225 12.39 -8.69 -1.30
N LEU A 226 13.39 -7.81 -1.17
CA LEU A 226 14.30 -7.79 -0.01
C LEU A 226 13.57 -7.45 1.29
N GLY A 227 12.70 -6.45 1.27
CA GLY A 227 11.98 -6.03 2.48
C GLY A 227 10.89 -7.03 2.89
N PHE A 228 10.44 -7.92 2.01
CA PHE A 228 9.55 -9.03 2.38
C PHE A 228 10.28 -10.06 3.26
N PHE A 229 11.55 -10.34 3.03
CA PHE A 229 12.34 -11.20 3.91
C PHE A 229 12.70 -10.53 5.23
N ILE A 230 13.00 -9.24 5.22
CA ILE A 230 13.17 -8.47 6.46
C ILE A 230 11.88 -8.50 7.28
N SER A 231 10.73 -8.27 6.64
CA SER A 231 9.41 -8.39 7.27
C SER A 231 9.14 -9.80 7.81
N THR A 232 9.54 -10.83 7.07
CA THR A 232 9.43 -12.25 7.48
C THR A 232 10.23 -12.49 8.77
N ALA A 233 11.48 -12.05 8.83
CA ALA A 233 12.33 -12.21 10.01
C ALA A 233 11.72 -11.51 11.23
N LEU A 234 11.24 -10.27 11.08
CA LEU A 234 10.57 -9.53 12.17
C LEU A 234 9.32 -10.25 12.67
N LEU A 235 8.49 -10.77 11.75
CA LEU A 235 7.28 -11.51 12.09
C LEU A 235 7.59 -12.84 12.81
N LEU A 236 8.62 -13.58 12.36
CA LEU A 236 9.08 -14.79 13.05
C LEU A 236 9.57 -14.48 14.47
N ILE A 237 10.39 -13.43 14.64
CA ILE A 237 10.84 -12.99 15.97
C ILE A 237 9.64 -12.61 16.83
N SER A 238 8.63 -11.93 16.27
CA SER A 238 7.43 -11.54 17.01
C SER A 238 6.57 -12.73 17.45
N ALA A 239 6.64 -13.87 16.76
CA ALA A 239 5.87 -15.06 17.11
C ALA A 239 6.44 -15.79 18.34
N ILE A 240 7.76 -15.75 18.57
CA ILE A 240 8.47 -16.56 19.59
C ILE A 240 7.89 -16.36 21.01
N PRO A 241 7.71 -15.14 21.54
CA PRO A 241 7.28 -14.94 22.92
C PRO A 241 5.93 -15.56 23.23
N PHE A 242 5.02 -15.62 22.25
CA PHE A 242 3.66 -16.12 22.45
C PHE A 242 3.57 -17.62 22.74
N TRP A 243 4.60 -18.39 22.42
CA TRP A 243 4.65 -19.83 22.71
C TRP A 243 4.96 -20.13 24.18
N PHE A 244 5.64 -19.21 24.86
CA PHE A 244 6.05 -19.33 26.25
C PHE A 244 5.05 -18.70 27.23
N LEU A 245 4.03 -17.99 26.73
CA LEU A 245 3.02 -17.34 27.56
C LEU A 245 1.91 -18.32 27.97
N PRO A 246 1.47 -18.30 29.23
CA PRO A 246 0.44 -19.22 29.73
C PRO A 246 -0.94 -18.90 29.16
N ARG A 247 -1.84 -19.89 29.18
CA ARG A 247 -3.23 -19.74 28.73
C ARG A 247 -3.97 -18.66 29.53
N THR A 248 -3.71 -18.61 30.84
CA THR A 248 -4.29 -17.67 31.79
C THR A 248 -3.18 -17.00 32.59
N LEU A 249 -3.28 -15.69 32.80
CA LEU A 249 -2.40 -14.95 33.70
C LEU A 249 -3.07 -14.78 35.07
N PRO A 250 -2.31 -14.71 36.17
CA PRO A 250 -2.84 -14.22 37.43
C PRO A 250 -3.36 -12.80 37.22
N LYS A 251 -4.63 -12.53 37.55
CA LYS A 251 -5.16 -11.16 37.52
C LYS A 251 -4.33 -10.29 38.45
N GLN A 252 -4.00 -9.07 38.01
CA GLN A 252 -3.42 -8.08 38.92
C GLN A 252 -4.39 -7.86 40.09
N GLY A 253 -4.00 -8.24 41.30
CA GLY A 253 -4.87 -8.20 42.49
C GLY A 253 -5.43 -6.79 42.76
N PRO A 254 -6.55 -6.67 43.51
CA PRO A 254 -7.08 -5.37 43.92
C PRO A 254 -6.02 -4.58 44.71
N PRO A 255 -6.09 -3.23 44.75
CA PRO A 255 -5.29 -2.46 45.70
C PRO A 255 -5.58 -2.97 47.13
N GLU A 256 -4.54 -2.99 47.99
CA GLU A 256 -4.72 -3.23 49.42
C GLU A 256 -5.71 -2.18 49.96
N GLY A 257 -6.96 -2.59 50.20
CA GLY A 257 -7.99 -1.71 50.77
C GLY A 257 -9.43 -1.89 50.27
N GLU A 258 -9.69 -2.58 49.16
CA GLU A 258 -11.07 -2.83 48.70
C GLU A 258 -11.53 -4.25 48.99
N GLY A 259 -12.58 -4.37 49.81
CA GLY A 259 -13.27 -5.62 50.12
C GLY A 259 -13.91 -6.30 48.91
N PRO A 260 -14.46 -7.51 49.08
CA PRO A 260 -14.97 -8.32 47.97
C PRO A 260 -16.10 -7.57 47.22
N PRO A 261 -16.10 -7.56 45.87
CA PRO A 261 -17.15 -6.91 45.10
C PRO A 261 -18.48 -7.67 45.22
N THR A 262 -19.50 -6.98 45.73
CA THR A 262 -20.88 -7.45 45.85
C THR A 262 -21.63 -7.31 44.52
N HIS A 263 -21.28 -8.05 43.46
CA HIS A 263 -22.15 -8.23 42.29
C HIS A 263 -21.79 -9.51 41.50
N PRO A 264 -22.68 -10.52 41.39
CA PRO A 264 -22.42 -11.71 40.60
C PRO A 264 -22.77 -11.46 39.12
N HIS A 265 -21.77 -11.04 38.33
CA HIS A 265 -21.75 -11.27 36.88
C HIS A 265 -20.41 -11.90 36.53
N ALA A 266 -20.22 -13.15 36.97
CA ALA A 266 -19.16 -14.03 36.49
C ALA A 266 -19.81 -15.18 35.71
N ILE A 267 -19.34 -15.36 34.48
CA ILE A 267 -19.72 -16.39 33.53
C ILE A 267 -19.38 -17.76 34.14
N GLN A 268 -20.42 -18.51 34.50
CA GLN A 268 -20.34 -19.89 34.97
C GLN A 268 -20.29 -20.83 33.75
N GLU A 269 -19.11 -21.10 33.21
CA GLU A 269 -18.85 -22.34 32.47
C GLU A 269 -17.69 -23.07 33.16
N GLY A 270 -18.03 -24.04 34.01
CA GLY A 270 -17.05 -24.93 34.63
C GLY A 270 -17.42 -25.35 36.04
N LEU A 271 -18.45 -26.20 36.19
CA LEU A 271 -18.62 -27.21 37.24
C LEU A 271 -20.02 -27.82 37.08
N LEU A 272 -20.14 -28.81 36.21
CA LEU A 272 -21.23 -29.80 36.27
C LEU A 272 -20.74 -30.96 37.15
N GLU A 273 -21.69 -31.57 37.84
CA GLU A 273 -21.62 -32.73 38.76
C GLU A 273 -21.37 -32.40 40.25
N LEU A 274 -22.46 -32.18 41.00
CA LEU A 274 -23.11 -33.23 41.83
C LEU A 274 -24.32 -32.65 42.60
N ASP A 275 -25.50 -33.14 42.20
CA ASP A 275 -26.71 -33.46 42.97
C ASP A 275 -27.51 -32.40 43.76
N GLY A 276 -28.85 -32.46 43.61
CA GLY A 276 -29.83 -31.74 44.44
C GLY A 276 -31.05 -31.17 43.69
N ASP A 277 -32.12 -31.96 43.61
CA ASP A 277 -33.46 -31.68 43.05
C ASP A 277 -34.06 -30.29 43.35
N VAL A 278 -34.34 -29.52 42.29
CA VAL A 278 -35.45 -28.54 42.24
C VAL A 278 -36.02 -28.53 40.81
N PRO A 279 -37.32 -28.78 40.59
CA PRO A 279 -37.88 -28.75 39.23
C PRO A 279 -37.95 -27.30 38.70
N PRO A 280 -37.54 -27.03 37.46
CA PRO A 280 -37.60 -25.69 36.89
C PRO A 280 -39.04 -25.32 36.47
N SER A 281 -39.44 -24.09 36.78
CA SER A 281 -40.68 -23.46 36.31
C SER A 281 -40.67 -23.25 34.78
N PRO A 282 -41.84 -23.21 34.10
CA PRO A 282 -41.91 -23.34 32.64
C PRO A 282 -41.50 -22.14 31.79
N GLU A 283 -41.01 -21.03 32.35
CA GLU A 283 -40.83 -19.77 31.60
C GLU A 283 -39.38 -19.41 31.20
N ASP A 284 -38.36 -20.11 31.69
CA ASP A 284 -36.97 -19.84 31.28
C ASP A 284 -36.48 -20.83 30.21
N ARG A 285 -36.96 -20.66 28.97
CA ARG A 285 -36.24 -21.15 27.80
C ARG A 285 -35.35 -20.03 27.28
N PRO A 286 -34.01 -20.15 27.26
CA PRO A 286 -33.17 -19.16 26.60
C PRO A 286 -33.59 -19.13 25.12
N ALA A 287 -34.01 -17.96 24.64
CA ALA A 287 -34.29 -17.76 23.24
C ALA A 287 -33.06 -18.20 22.43
N PRO A 288 -33.24 -18.90 21.30
CA PRO A 288 -32.11 -19.36 20.50
C PRO A 288 -31.19 -18.19 20.15
N ILE A 289 -29.88 -18.35 20.36
CA ILE A 289 -28.84 -17.32 20.15
C ILE A 289 -28.97 -16.61 18.78
N HIS A 290 -29.45 -17.33 17.75
CA HIS A 290 -29.70 -16.78 16.42
C HIS A 290 -30.85 -15.75 16.37
N LYS A 291 -31.90 -15.90 17.20
CA LYS A 291 -32.99 -14.91 17.31
C LYS A 291 -32.50 -13.65 18.00
N GLY A 292 -31.68 -13.79 19.05
CA GLY A 292 -31.03 -12.65 19.73
C GLY A 292 -30.13 -11.86 18.80
N LEU A 293 -29.26 -12.54 18.04
CA LEU A 293 -28.37 -11.90 17.07
C LEU A 293 -29.14 -11.19 15.94
N LEU A 294 -30.16 -11.84 15.37
CA LEU A 294 -30.97 -11.25 14.30
C LEU A 294 -31.73 -10.01 14.80
N GLN A 295 -32.23 -10.03 16.04
CA GLN A 295 -32.90 -8.90 16.66
C GLN A 295 -31.93 -7.75 16.93
N SER A 296 -30.72 -8.01 17.45
CA SER A 296 -29.68 -7.00 17.62
C SER A 296 -29.21 -6.39 16.29
N LEU A 297 -29.09 -7.20 15.23
CA LEU A 297 -28.80 -6.70 13.87
C LEU A 297 -29.92 -5.80 13.36
N LYS A 298 -31.18 -6.20 13.54
CA LYS A 298 -32.35 -5.41 13.13
C LYS A 298 -32.43 -4.09 13.89
N GLN A 299 -32.14 -4.08 15.19
CA GLN A 299 -32.09 -2.86 15.99
C GLN A 299 -30.93 -1.94 15.56
N LEU A 300 -29.76 -2.51 15.30
CA LEU A 300 -28.58 -1.75 14.89
C LEU A 300 -28.75 -1.11 13.51
N PHE A 301 -29.18 -1.88 12.50
CA PHE A 301 -29.47 -1.34 11.16
C PHE A 301 -30.77 -0.51 11.14
N GLY A 302 -31.66 -0.67 12.12
CA GLY A 302 -32.82 0.20 12.31
C GLY A 302 -32.46 1.58 12.87
N THR A 303 -31.21 1.79 13.31
CA THR A 303 -30.74 3.09 13.83
C THR A 303 -30.21 3.95 12.67
N PRO A 304 -30.94 4.98 12.21
CA PRO A 304 -30.59 5.72 10.99
C PRO A 304 -29.24 6.45 11.10
N ALA A 305 -28.91 6.96 12.29
CA ALA A 305 -27.62 7.61 12.53
C ALA A 305 -26.44 6.66 12.32
N TYR A 306 -26.55 5.40 12.76
CA TYR A 306 -25.50 4.40 12.57
C TYR A 306 -25.31 4.05 11.10
N LEU A 307 -26.41 3.84 10.36
CA LEU A 307 -26.35 3.58 8.92
C LEU A 307 -25.64 4.71 8.14
N LEU A 308 -26.00 5.96 8.41
CA LEU A 308 -25.36 7.12 7.75
C LEU A 308 -23.87 7.21 8.08
N LEU A 309 -23.50 6.98 9.33
CA LEU A 309 -22.09 6.99 9.77
C LEU A 309 -21.31 5.80 9.19
N LEU A 310 -21.94 4.64 9.04
CA LEU A 310 -21.37 3.47 8.38
C LEU A 310 -21.07 3.77 6.90
N CYS A 311 -22.04 4.29 6.16
CA CYS A 311 -21.87 4.68 4.76
C CYS A 311 -20.78 5.74 4.57
N SER A 312 -20.80 6.81 5.39
CA SER A 312 -19.76 7.85 5.36
C SER A 312 -18.37 7.26 5.66
N GLY A 313 -18.30 6.36 6.62
CA GLY A 313 -17.08 5.68 6.99
C GLY A 313 -16.52 4.75 5.90
N VAL A 314 -17.39 4.05 5.16
CA VAL A 314 -16.98 3.24 4.00
C VAL A 314 -16.32 4.14 2.96
N LEU A 315 -16.94 5.26 2.61
CA LEU A 315 -16.39 6.21 1.63
C LEU A 315 -15.05 6.80 2.11
N ARG A 316 -14.94 7.16 3.39
CA ARG A 316 -13.68 7.66 3.97
C ARG A 316 -12.58 6.59 3.95
N PHE A 317 -12.89 5.37 4.39
CA PHE A 317 -11.93 4.27 4.42
C PHE A 317 -11.45 3.91 3.01
N ASN A 318 -12.39 3.83 2.06
CA ASN A 318 -12.12 3.64 0.65
C ASN A 318 -11.14 4.71 0.10
N ALA A 319 -11.42 5.99 0.33
CA ALA A 319 -10.57 7.08 -0.14
C ALA A 319 -9.16 7.01 0.46
N VAL A 320 -9.04 6.66 1.75
CA VAL A 320 -7.76 6.46 2.42
C VAL A 320 -6.98 5.31 1.81
N ILE A 321 -7.61 4.17 1.53
CA ILE A 321 -6.95 3.02 0.90
C ILE A 321 -6.47 3.37 -0.51
N GLY A 322 -7.31 3.97 -1.35
CA GLY A 322 -6.93 4.39 -2.71
C GLY A 322 -5.76 5.37 -2.71
N LEU A 323 -5.82 6.40 -1.88
CA LEU A 323 -4.72 7.37 -1.73
C LEU A 323 -3.46 6.67 -1.22
N PHE A 324 -3.55 5.87 -0.16
CA PHE A 324 -2.37 5.26 0.44
C PHE A 324 -1.68 4.25 -0.50
N THR A 325 -2.45 3.54 -1.32
CA THR A 325 -1.95 2.58 -2.30
C THR A 325 -1.29 3.25 -3.51
N PHE A 326 -1.90 4.31 -4.08
CA PHE A 326 -1.42 4.91 -5.33
C PHE A 326 -0.69 6.25 -5.17
N LYS A 327 -0.55 6.81 -3.97
CA LYS A 327 0.15 8.10 -3.75
C LYS A 327 1.61 8.06 -4.22
N ALA A 328 2.34 6.97 -3.95
CA ALA A 328 3.72 6.84 -4.43
C ALA A 328 3.77 6.89 -5.96
N LYS A 329 2.90 6.12 -6.62
CA LYS A 329 2.73 6.11 -8.08
C LYS A 329 2.39 7.50 -8.63
N TYR A 330 1.45 8.21 -8.00
CA TYR A 330 1.10 9.58 -8.38
C TYR A 330 2.32 10.50 -8.33
N ILE A 331 3.13 10.43 -7.27
CA ILE A 331 4.34 11.26 -7.14
C ILE A 331 5.38 10.91 -8.22
N GLU A 332 5.54 9.64 -8.55
CA GLU A 332 6.44 9.19 -9.62
C GLU A 332 6.00 9.74 -10.98
N GLN A 333 4.72 9.57 -11.34
CA GLN A 333 4.20 9.94 -12.65
C GLN A 333 4.03 11.46 -12.80
N GLN A 334 3.41 12.13 -11.81
CA GLN A 334 3.07 13.55 -11.89
C GLN A 334 4.28 14.47 -11.73
N PHE A 335 5.30 14.07 -10.95
CA PHE A 335 6.45 14.92 -10.65
C PHE A 335 7.80 14.35 -11.11
N GLY A 336 7.83 13.18 -11.76
CA GLY A 336 9.06 12.56 -12.27
C GLY A 336 10.06 12.21 -11.17
N GLN A 337 9.57 11.98 -9.95
CA GLN A 337 10.42 11.57 -8.83
C GLN A 337 10.65 10.06 -8.89
N SER A 338 11.82 9.61 -8.45
CA SER A 338 12.09 8.17 -8.29
C SER A 338 11.19 7.57 -7.20
N ALA A 339 10.80 6.31 -7.35
CA ALA A 339 10.05 5.54 -6.35
C ALA A 339 10.65 5.64 -4.93
N SER A 340 11.98 5.58 -4.81
CA SER A 340 12.68 5.69 -3.52
C SER A 340 12.41 7.02 -2.82
N ARG A 341 12.48 8.15 -3.54
CA ARG A 341 12.19 9.49 -3.01
C ARG A 341 10.70 9.66 -2.68
N ALA A 342 9.80 9.13 -3.50
CA ALA A 342 8.37 9.13 -3.20
C ALA A 342 8.07 8.40 -1.89
N ASN A 343 8.60 7.18 -1.73
CA ASN A 343 8.47 6.39 -0.51
C ASN A 343 9.09 7.08 0.72
N PHE A 344 10.27 7.69 0.55
CA PHE A 344 10.93 8.42 1.63
C PHE A 344 10.08 9.57 2.15
N VAL A 345 9.53 10.40 1.26
CA VAL A 345 8.75 11.58 1.64
C VAL A 345 7.41 11.17 2.29
N ILE A 346 6.77 10.09 1.81
CA ILE A 346 5.56 9.55 2.46
C ILE A 346 5.90 9.05 3.87
N GLY A 347 6.96 8.24 4.01
CA GLY A 347 7.39 7.66 5.28
C GLY A 347 7.87 8.67 6.30
N ALA A 348 8.75 9.60 5.90
CA ALA A 348 9.41 10.54 6.78
C ALA A 348 8.56 11.78 7.11
N LEU A 349 7.68 12.23 6.20
CA LEU A 349 6.93 13.48 6.37
C LEU A 349 5.42 13.25 6.52
N THR A 350 4.79 12.47 5.63
CA THR A 350 3.33 12.33 5.65
C THR A 350 2.84 11.52 6.86
N LEU A 351 3.44 10.35 7.09
CA LEU A 351 2.94 9.41 8.11
C LEU A 351 3.13 9.90 9.57
N PRO A 352 4.26 10.51 9.97
CA PRO A 352 4.41 11.05 11.32
C PRO A 352 3.43 12.19 11.59
N VAL A 353 3.22 13.08 10.62
CA VAL A 353 2.27 14.20 10.75
C VAL A 353 0.84 13.69 10.88
N LEU A 354 0.47 12.62 10.16
CA LEU A 354 -0.82 11.96 10.32
C LEU A 354 -1.01 11.44 11.76
N ALA A 355 0.01 10.78 12.33
CA ALA A 355 -0.03 10.28 13.71
C ALA A 355 -0.19 11.42 14.73
N VAL A 356 0.54 12.51 14.54
CA VAL A 356 0.42 13.73 15.37
C VAL A 356 -0.99 14.31 15.28
N GLY A 357 -1.57 14.41 14.08
CA GLY A 357 -2.94 14.89 13.88
C GLY A 357 -3.99 14.05 14.62
N ILE A 358 -3.90 12.71 14.53
CA ILE A 358 -4.80 11.79 15.25
C ILE A 358 -4.70 12.01 16.77
N PHE A 359 -3.48 12.09 17.29
CA PHE A 359 -3.23 12.33 18.72
C PHE A 359 -3.79 13.67 19.20
N LEU A 360 -3.52 14.76 18.46
CA LEU A 360 -4.05 16.09 18.80
C LEU A 360 -5.58 16.12 18.69
N GLY A 361 -6.19 15.44 17.73
CA GLY A 361 -7.65 15.32 17.62
C GLY A 361 -8.28 14.69 18.86
N GLY A 362 -7.64 13.66 19.42
CA GLY A 362 -8.04 13.06 20.70
C GLY A 362 -7.83 14.01 21.90
N LEU A 363 -6.71 14.72 21.94
CA LEU A 363 -6.40 15.69 23.00
C LEU A 363 -7.40 16.86 23.00
N LEU A 364 -7.79 17.36 21.83
CA LEU A 364 -8.79 18.42 21.68
C LEU A 364 -10.13 18.01 22.29
N MET A 365 -10.59 16.80 21.97
CA MET A 365 -11.82 16.27 22.57
C MET A 365 -11.75 16.18 24.10
N LYS A 366 -10.60 15.74 24.64
CA LYS A 366 -10.39 15.60 26.09
C LYS A 366 -10.32 16.96 26.78
N ARG A 367 -9.49 17.87 26.26
CA ARG A 367 -9.21 19.18 26.86
C ARG A 367 -10.45 20.07 26.87
N TYR A 368 -11.18 20.13 25.76
CA TYR A 368 -12.37 20.96 25.62
C TYR A 368 -13.67 20.24 25.97
N ARG A 369 -13.60 18.98 26.41
CA ARG A 369 -14.76 18.11 26.71
C ARG A 369 -15.85 18.23 25.64
N LEU A 370 -15.44 18.07 24.39
CA LEU A 370 -16.33 18.28 23.24
C LEU A 370 -17.55 17.35 23.34
N SER A 371 -18.74 17.94 23.19
CA SER A 371 -19.99 17.20 23.06
C SER A 371 -19.97 16.33 21.78
N VAL A 372 -20.86 15.35 21.68
CA VAL A 372 -20.99 14.52 20.46
C VAL A 372 -21.22 15.41 19.23
N PHE A 373 -22.07 16.42 19.36
CA PHE A 373 -22.32 17.40 18.31
C PHE A 373 -21.07 18.21 17.95
N SER A 374 -20.36 18.76 18.93
CA SER A 374 -19.14 19.54 18.70
C SER A 374 -18.03 18.68 18.08
N GLY A 375 -17.91 17.40 18.46
CA GLY A 375 -16.98 16.45 17.86
C GLY A 375 -17.33 16.10 16.41
N ALA A 376 -18.63 15.92 16.11
CA ALA A 376 -19.11 15.72 14.75
C ALA A 376 -18.84 16.96 13.88
N LEU A 377 -19.11 18.16 14.40
CA LEU A 377 -18.84 19.43 13.72
C LEU A 377 -17.33 19.58 13.44
N LEU A 378 -16.47 19.30 14.41
CA LEU A 378 -15.02 19.34 14.21
C LEU A 378 -14.56 18.36 13.12
N SER A 379 -15.06 17.12 13.14
CA SER A 379 -14.74 16.11 12.11
C SER A 379 -15.23 16.54 10.72
N PHE A 380 -16.41 17.16 10.65
CA PHE A 380 -16.97 17.69 9.40
C PHE A 380 -16.13 18.85 8.85
N VAL A 381 -15.87 19.87 9.66
CA VAL A 381 -15.10 21.06 9.26
C VAL A 381 -13.71 20.67 8.79
N THR A 382 -13.01 19.82 9.54
CA THR A 382 -11.68 19.33 9.16
C THR A 382 -11.70 18.53 7.85
N SER A 383 -12.72 17.69 7.63
CA SER A 383 -12.87 16.96 6.35
C SER A 383 -13.12 17.90 5.18
N VAL A 384 -13.97 18.91 5.35
CA VAL A 384 -14.26 19.92 4.31
C VAL A 384 -13.02 20.75 3.99
N VAL A 385 -12.30 21.24 5.01
CA VAL A 385 -11.06 21.99 4.81
C VAL A 385 -10.00 21.13 4.12
N ALA A 386 -9.83 19.87 4.54
CA ALA A 386 -8.89 18.95 3.91
C ALA A 386 -9.25 18.69 2.44
N PHE A 387 -10.54 18.53 2.12
CA PHE A 387 -11.03 18.39 0.75
C PHE A 387 -10.78 19.65 -0.09
N LEU A 388 -11.06 20.84 0.44
CA LEU A 388 -10.79 22.11 -0.25
C LEU A 388 -9.28 22.29 -0.52
N LEU A 389 -8.43 21.96 0.45
CA LEU A 389 -6.97 21.97 0.26
C LEU A 389 -6.52 20.95 -0.79
N PHE A 390 -7.14 19.77 -0.82
CA PHE A 390 -6.87 18.75 -1.83
C PHE A 390 -7.31 19.21 -3.23
N LEU A 391 -8.45 19.88 -3.35
CA LEU A 391 -8.91 20.48 -4.62
C LEU A 391 -7.95 21.58 -5.09
N LEU A 392 -7.54 22.48 -4.19
CA LEU A 392 -6.57 23.55 -4.48
C LEU A 392 -5.22 22.98 -4.94
N LEU A 393 -4.78 21.88 -4.32
CA LEU A 393 -3.56 21.16 -4.68
C LEU A 393 -3.64 20.65 -6.13
N HIS A 394 -4.70 19.92 -6.49
CA HIS A 394 -4.88 19.36 -7.84
C HIS A 394 -5.07 20.46 -8.90
N LEU A 395 -5.73 21.57 -8.57
CA LEU A 395 -5.87 22.69 -9.52
C LEU A 395 -4.59 23.51 -9.67
N GLY A 396 -3.84 23.72 -8.58
CA GLY A 396 -2.73 24.66 -8.50
C GLY A 396 -1.34 24.09 -8.80
N THR A 397 -1.07 22.82 -8.49
CA THR A 397 0.26 22.23 -8.72
C THR A 397 0.28 21.48 -10.06
N LYS A 398 0.48 22.22 -11.15
CA LYS A 398 0.73 21.64 -12.47
C LYS A 398 2.23 21.41 -12.62
N CYS A 399 2.59 20.24 -13.13
CA CYS A 399 3.88 20.02 -13.76
C CYS A 399 3.54 19.68 -15.21
N GLU A 400 4.01 20.50 -16.15
CA GLU A 400 3.75 20.28 -17.57
C GLU A 400 4.21 18.88 -18.00
N HIS A 401 3.51 18.34 -19.01
CA HIS A 401 3.88 17.05 -19.58
C HIS A 401 5.32 17.09 -20.06
N VAL A 402 6.04 15.99 -19.86
CA VAL A 402 7.30 15.79 -20.56
C VAL A 402 6.98 15.80 -22.06
N ALA A 403 7.66 16.65 -22.83
CA ALA A 403 7.49 16.70 -24.27
C ALA A 403 8.03 15.39 -24.87
N VAL A 404 7.14 14.47 -25.24
CA VAL A 404 7.49 13.20 -25.87
C VAL A 404 7.00 13.20 -27.31
N ALA A 405 7.94 13.06 -28.25
CA ALA A 405 7.66 13.05 -29.68
C ALA A 405 6.72 11.89 -30.06
N GLY A 406 5.65 12.22 -30.78
CA GLY A 406 4.62 11.27 -31.20
C GLY A 406 3.64 10.82 -30.10
N LEU A 407 3.69 11.44 -28.91
CA LEU A 407 2.72 11.19 -27.84
C LEU A 407 2.10 12.49 -27.29
N THR A 408 2.93 13.42 -26.82
CA THR A 408 2.47 14.70 -26.23
C THR A 408 2.87 15.93 -27.05
N VAL A 409 3.84 15.75 -27.96
CA VAL A 409 4.23 16.73 -28.97
C VAL A 409 4.43 16.02 -30.29
N SER A 410 4.20 16.70 -31.41
CA SER A 410 4.59 16.17 -32.72
C SER A 410 6.11 16.17 -32.88
N TYR A 411 6.60 15.46 -33.89
CA TYR A 411 8.01 15.55 -34.31
C TYR A 411 8.43 16.95 -34.80
N ASN A 412 7.48 17.88 -34.97
CA ASN A 412 7.76 19.29 -35.27
C ASN A 412 7.63 20.19 -34.03
N GLY A 413 7.39 19.62 -32.85
CA GLY A 413 7.27 20.37 -31.59
C GLY A 413 5.89 20.98 -31.32
N THR A 414 4.86 20.65 -32.10
CA THR A 414 3.49 21.12 -31.83
C THR A 414 2.87 20.33 -30.69
N ALA A 415 2.47 21.03 -29.62
CA ALA A 415 1.82 20.42 -28.46
C ALA A 415 0.44 19.85 -28.84
N GLY A 416 0.16 18.63 -28.39
CA GLY A 416 -1.10 17.94 -28.64
C GLY A 416 -1.00 16.48 -28.20
N VAL A 417 -2.13 15.85 -27.86
CA VAL A 417 -2.13 14.40 -27.60
C VAL A 417 -2.25 13.70 -28.95
N TRP A 418 -1.12 13.21 -29.45
CA TRP A 418 -1.03 12.47 -30.71
C TRP A 418 -1.06 10.98 -30.35
N GLY A 419 -2.19 10.51 -29.82
CA GLY A 419 -2.32 9.13 -29.33
C GLY A 419 -2.39 8.12 -30.48
N GLY A 420 -1.51 7.12 -30.49
CA GLY A 420 -1.53 5.98 -31.41
C GLY A 420 -0.14 5.54 -31.84
N ASP A 421 0.06 4.25 -32.10
CA ASP A 421 1.37 3.72 -32.51
C ASP A 421 1.85 4.30 -33.85
N GLU A 422 0.93 4.75 -34.71
CA GLU A 422 1.25 5.44 -35.97
C GLU A 422 1.86 6.83 -35.77
N ALA A 423 1.55 7.53 -34.67
CA ALA A 423 2.07 8.87 -34.40
C ALA A 423 3.53 8.87 -33.93
N VAL A 424 4.06 7.71 -33.52
CA VAL A 424 5.46 7.52 -33.11
C VAL A 424 6.38 7.37 -34.34
N VAL A 425 5.83 6.99 -35.51
CA VAL A 425 6.57 6.87 -36.77
C VAL A 425 6.56 8.20 -37.51
N ALA A 426 7.72 8.67 -37.92
CA ALA A 426 7.92 9.89 -38.69
C ALA A 426 8.83 9.62 -39.88
N PRO A 427 8.80 10.44 -40.95
CA PRO A 427 9.65 10.26 -42.12
C PRO A 427 11.15 10.12 -41.78
N CYS A 428 11.60 10.78 -40.72
CA CYS A 428 12.99 10.73 -40.25
C CYS A 428 13.41 9.37 -39.65
N ASN A 429 12.48 8.60 -39.06
CA ASN A 429 12.77 7.30 -38.43
C ASN A 429 12.22 6.10 -39.22
N GLN A 430 11.50 6.35 -40.31
CA GLN A 430 10.88 5.33 -41.15
C GLN A 430 11.89 4.33 -41.72
N ALA A 431 13.12 4.78 -41.97
CA ALA A 431 14.23 3.94 -42.44
C ALA A 431 14.71 2.90 -41.41
N CYS A 432 14.37 3.06 -40.13
CA CYS A 432 14.88 2.22 -39.04
C CYS A 432 13.94 1.08 -38.62
N SER A 433 12.73 0.97 -39.19
CA SER A 433 11.72 -0.05 -38.84
C SER A 433 11.60 -0.29 -37.32
N CYS A 434 11.42 0.81 -36.58
CA CYS A 434 11.47 0.78 -35.12
C CYS A 434 10.33 -0.03 -34.51
N PRO A 435 10.59 -0.89 -33.50
CA PRO A 435 9.54 -1.54 -32.74
C PRO A 435 8.70 -0.49 -32.02
N LEU A 436 7.39 -0.49 -32.29
CA LEU A 436 6.46 0.51 -31.77
C LEU A 436 6.31 0.38 -30.26
N GLU A 437 6.46 -0.82 -29.72
CA GLU A 437 6.31 -1.13 -28.29
C GLU A 437 7.57 -0.83 -27.47
N ALA A 438 8.69 -0.49 -28.10
CA ALA A 438 9.94 -0.24 -27.40
C ALA A 438 9.89 1.06 -26.58
N TRP A 439 10.45 0.97 -25.37
CA TRP A 439 10.58 2.09 -24.45
C TRP A 439 12.01 2.15 -23.92
N ASP A 440 12.82 3.00 -24.53
CA ASP A 440 14.19 3.35 -24.11
C ASP A 440 14.39 4.86 -24.24
N PRO A 441 13.76 5.65 -23.37
CA PRO A 441 13.64 7.08 -23.60
C PRO A 441 15.00 7.77 -23.68
N VAL A 442 15.14 8.66 -24.66
CA VAL A 442 16.33 9.50 -24.85
C VAL A 442 15.94 10.96 -24.96
N CYS A 443 16.77 11.83 -24.40
CA CYS A 443 16.55 13.26 -24.35
C CYS A 443 17.44 14.00 -25.34
N SER A 444 16.83 14.85 -26.18
CA SER A 444 17.53 15.82 -27.01
C SER A 444 17.87 17.10 -26.23
N GLN A 445 18.86 17.84 -26.73
CA GLN A 445 19.19 19.16 -26.20
C GLN A 445 18.04 20.19 -26.38
N SER A 446 17.13 19.95 -27.32
CA SER A 446 15.92 20.77 -27.52
C SER A 446 14.84 20.54 -26.45
N GLY A 447 15.07 19.63 -25.48
CA GLY A 447 14.12 19.34 -24.41
C GLY A 447 12.99 18.38 -24.81
N ILE A 448 13.10 17.74 -25.98
CA ILE A 448 12.15 16.74 -26.46
C ILE A 448 12.69 15.34 -26.18
N THR A 449 11.85 14.52 -25.58
CA THR A 449 12.13 13.11 -25.32
C THR A 449 11.61 12.27 -26.48
N TYR A 450 12.41 11.31 -26.93
CA TYR A 450 12.00 10.28 -27.89
C TYR A 450 11.81 8.96 -27.16
N THR A 451 10.88 8.12 -27.62
CA THR A 451 10.54 6.85 -26.95
C THR A 451 11.68 5.83 -27.01
N SER A 452 12.56 5.93 -28.00
CA SER A 452 13.76 5.12 -28.18
C SER A 452 14.84 5.86 -29.00
N PRO A 453 16.12 5.41 -28.97
CA PRO A 453 17.14 5.90 -29.89
C PRO A 453 16.76 5.68 -31.36
N CYS A 454 16.00 4.63 -31.67
CA CYS A 454 15.48 4.33 -33.01
C CYS A 454 14.53 5.40 -33.50
N THR A 455 13.57 5.76 -32.66
CA THR A 455 12.55 6.77 -32.99
C THR A 455 13.15 8.16 -33.12
N ALA A 456 14.32 8.40 -32.51
CA ALA A 456 15.15 9.59 -32.75
C ALA A 456 15.98 9.50 -34.05
N GLY A 457 16.06 8.33 -34.68
CA GLY A 457 16.79 8.10 -35.93
C GLY A 457 18.31 8.01 -35.76
N CYS A 458 18.80 7.59 -34.60
CA CYS A 458 20.24 7.54 -34.29
C CYS A 458 20.95 6.34 -34.93
N LEU A 459 22.13 6.58 -35.51
CA LEU A 459 22.93 5.56 -36.20
C LEU A 459 24.16 5.11 -35.41
N GLY A 460 24.64 5.90 -34.44
CA GLY A 460 25.82 5.59 -33.65
C GLY A 460 25.58 5.78 -32.15
N SER A 461 26.39 5.11 -31.32
CA SER A 461 26.44 5.31 -29.88
C SER A 461 27.89 5.38 -29.40
N SER A 462 28.11 6.11 -28.31
CA SER A 462 29.41 6.24 -27.65
C SER A 462 29.23 6.27 -26.15
N GLY A 463 30.25 5.85 -25.40
CA GLY A 463 30.19 5.76 -23.92
C GLY A 463 29.77 4.38 -23.43
N SER A 464 29.64 4.25 -22.11
CA SER A 464 29.24 3.01 -21.43
C SER A 464 28.25 3.32 -20.31
N GLY A 465 27.30 2.41 -20.09
CA GLY A 465 26.27 2.51 -19.04
C GLY A 465 25.51 3.83 -19.09
N LYS A 466 25.43 4.52 -17.95
CA LYS A 466 24.68 5.80 -17.81
C LYS A 466 25.27 6.95 -18.61
N ALA A 467 26.54 6.87 -19.00
CA ALA A 467 27.22 7.89 -19.81
C ALA A 467 27.08 7.62 -21.32
N THR A 468 26.20 6.70 -21.74
CA THR A 468 25.96 6.44 -23.16
C THR A 468 25.25 7.63 -23.81
N VAL A 469 25.79 8.06 -24.95
CA VAL A 469 25.24 9.12 -25.80
C VAL A 469 25.09 8.56 -27.21
N PHE A 470 23.93 8.79 -27.82
CA PHE A 470 23.66 8.41 -29.20
C PHE A 470 23.89 9.60 -30.12
N HIS A 471 24.44 9.33 -31.30
CA HIS A 471 24.86 10.35 -32.27
C HIS A 471 24.25 10.09 -33.65
N ASN A 472 24.28 11.13 -34.47
CA ASN A 472 23.85 11.10 -35.86
C ASN A 472 22.36 10.73 -35.98
N CYS A 473 21.54 11.43 -35.19
CA CYS A 473 20.10 11.22 -35.10
C CYS A 473 19.34 12.10 -36.10
N SER A 474 18.67 11.47 -37.08
CA SER A 474 17.98 12.16 -38.19
C SER A 474 16.74 12.95 -37.77
N CYS A 475 16.05 12.58 -36.69
CA CYS A 475 14.84 13.28 -36.26
C CYS A 475 15.13 14.59 -35.52
N LEU A 476 16.39 14.89 -35.22
CA LEU A 476 16.79 16.12 -34.54
C LEU A 476 17.08 17.26 -35.52
N SER A 477 17.34 16.97 -36.80
CA SER A 477 17.80 17.96 -37.78
C SER A 477 16.74 18.97 -38.22
N HIS A 478 15.48 18.77 -37.84
CA HIS A 478 14.36 19.67 -38.17
C HIS A 478 14.07 20.73 -37.09
N PHE A 479 14.81 20.76 -35.98
CA PHE A 479 14.55 21.67 -34.86
C PHE A 479 15.48 22.89 -34.86
N TYR A 480 14.86 24.08 -34.74
CA TYR A 480 15.51 25.37 -34.53
C TYR A 480 16.23 25.40 -33.16
N PRO A 481 17.48 25.88 -33.05
CA PRO A 481 18.29 26.53 -34.09
C PRO A 481 19.02 25.55 -35.02
N GLU A 482 19.14 25.93 -36.30
CA GLU A 482 20.02 25.26 -37.27
C GLU A 482 21.46 25.21 -36.72
N GLY A 483 22.00 23.99 -36.55
CA GLY A 483 23.31 23.75 -35.93
C GLY A 483 23.26 23.14 -34.52
N GLY A 484 22.07 22.80 -34.00
CA GLY A 484 21.93 22.01 -32.78
C GLY A 484 22.60 20.63 -32.89
N SER A 485 23.10 20.09 -31.78
CA SER A 485 23.76 18.79 -31.80
C SER A 485 22.78 17.69 -32.24
N THR A 486 23.21 16.79 -33.12
CA THR A 486 22.45 15.58 -33.52
C THR A 486 22.61 14.44 -32.53
N SER A 487 22.85 14.78 -31.26
CA SER A 487 23.12 13.83 -30.18
C SER A 487 22.00 13.83 -29.15
N VAL A 488 21.74 12.65 -28.59
CA VAL A 488 20.76 12.44 -27.52
C VAL A 488 21.38 11.68 -26.36
N SER A 489 20.96 12.03 -25.15
CA SER A 489 21.41 11.40 -23.90
C SER A 489 20.35 10.44 -23.37
N LEU A 490 20.78 9.46 -22.57
CA LEU A 490 19.88 8.48 -21.96
C LEU A 490 18.87 9.13 -20.99
N GLY A 491 17.65 8.60 -20.99
CA GLY A 491 16.59 8.98 -20.09
C GLY A 491 15.66 10.06 -20.66
N GLN A 492 14.58 10.31 -19.93
CA GLN A 492 13.65 11.39 -20.24
C GLN A 492 14.29 12.75 -19.95
N CYS A 493 13.88 13.77 -20.70
CA CYS A 493 14.36 15.12 -20.46
C CYS A 493 14.03 15.61 -19.04
N PRO A 494 14.96 16.33 -18.39
CA PRO A 494 14.74 16.84 -17.06
C PRO A 494 13.55 17.79 -17.07
N ARG A 495 12.68 17.64 -16.07
CA ARG A 495 11.56 18.56 -15.87
C ARG A 495 12.08 19.91 -15.42
N GLY A 496 11.49 21.00 -15.92
CA GLY A 496 11.90 22.36 -15.59
C GLY A 496 11.81 22.69 -14.09
N ASN A 497 12.48 23.76 -13.66
CA ASN A 497 12.55 24.18 -12.26
C ASN A 497 11.16 24.45 -11.64
N ASP A 498 10.17 24.84 -12.43
CA ASP A 498 8.80 25.02 -11.99
C ASP A 498 8.17 23.72 -11.46
N CYS A 499 8.55 22.56 -12.02
CA CYS A 499 8.07 21.27 -11.54
C CYS A 499 8.61 20.93 -10.14
N VAL A 500 9.85 21.33 -9.83
CA VAL A 500 10.44 21.14 -8.50
C VAL A 500 9.72 22.02 -7.48
N ARG A 501 9.37 23.25 -7.85
CA ARG A 501 8.56 24.15 -7.01
C ARG A 501 7.16 23.58 -6.82
N SER A 502 6.50 23.14 -7.88
CA SER A 502 5.18 22.49 -7.82
C SER A 502 5.19 21.23 -6.96
N PHE A 503 6.22 20.39 -7.04
CA PHE A 503 6.38 19.22 -6.18
C PHE A 503 6.52 19.61 -4.70
N THR A 504 7.34 20.63 -4.41
CA THR A 504 7.54 21.11 -3.03
C THR A 504 6.25 21.67 -2.45
N SER A 505 5.54 22.51 -3.21
CA SER A 505 4.22 23.04 -2.84
C SER A 505 3.19 21.93 -2.67
N TYR A 506 3.18 20.94 -3.57
CA TYR A 506 2.30 19.76 -3.48
C TYR A 506 2.56 19.01 -2.17
N MET A 507 3.82 18.75 -1.84
CA MET A 507 4.16 18.03 -0.62
C MET A 507 3.75 18.80 0.64
N ALA A 508 4.01 20.11 0.69
CA ALA A 508 3.65 20.94 1.83
C ALA A 508 2.13 20.95 2.07
N ILE A 509 1.33 21.18 1.03
CA ILE A 509 -0.13 21.23 1.12
C ILE A 509 -0.71 19.83 1.36
N SER A 510 -0.16 18.77 0.75
CA SER A 510 -0.60 17.39 0.98
C SER A 510 -0.39 16.96 2.44
N VAL A 511 0.75 17.32 3.04
CA VAL A 511 1.04 17.05 4.45
C VAL A 511 0.11 17.85 5.37
N LEU A 512 -0.13 19.13 5.07
CA LEU A 512 -1.07 19.96 5.83
C LEU A 512 -2.52 19.45 5.74
N SER A 513 -2.98 19.08 4.55
CA SER A 513 -4.31 18.50 4.33
C SER A 513 -4.44 17.16 5.09
N SER A 514 -3.41 16.31 5.05
CA SER A 514 -3.38 15.06 5.82
C SER A 514 -3.44 15.30 7.33
N PHE A 515 -2.73 16.30 7.84
CA PHE A 515 -2.78 16.71 9.24
C PHE A 515 -4.18 17.17 9.66
N ILE A 516 -4.79 18.07 8.88
CA ILE A 516 -6.12 18.61 9.17
C ILE A 516 -7.16 17.49 9.15
N ASN A 517 -7.11 16.61 8.14
CA ASN A 517 -8.00 15.45 8.08
C ASN A 517 -7.82 14.53 9.30
N ALA A 518 -6.57 14.29 9.71
CA ALA A 518 -6.26 13.47 10.89
C ALA A 518 -6.78 14.06 12.21
N LEU A 519 -6.77 15.39 12.38
CA LEU A 519 -7.37 16.06 13.54
C LEU A 519 -8.86 15.71 13.70
N GLY A 520 -9.57 15.55 12.59
CA GLY A 520 -10.98 15.16 12.54
C GLY A 520 -11.26 13.66 12.70
N GLY A 521 -10.23 12.81 12.63
CA GLY A 521 -10.36 11.36 12.63
C GLY A 521 -10.89 10.80 13.96
N MET A 522 -10.21 11.11 15.06
CA MET A 522 -10.61 10.65 16.40
C MET A 522 -11.97 11.20 16.85
N PRO A 523 -12.29 12.50 16.67
CA PRO A 523 -13.63 13.01 16.93
C PRO A 523 -14.72 12.27 16.14
N GLY A 524 -14.49 12.04 14.85
CA GLY A 524 -15.43 11.32 13.99
C GLY A 524 -15.67 9.89 14.46
N TYR A 525 -14.61 9.16 14.79
CA TYR A 525 -14.71 7.79 15.32
C TYR A 525 -15.48 7.73 16.65
N MET A 526 -15.27 8.69 17.55
CA MET A 526 -15.93 8.73 18.86
C MET A 526 -17.40 9.09 18.79
N VAL A 527 -17.84 9.83 17.77
CA VAL A 527 -19.26 10.07 17.50
C VAL A 527 -19.97 8.75 17.20
N ILE A 528 -19.38 7.89 16.38
CA ILE A 528 -19.94 6.57 16.06
C ILE A 528 -20.15 5.77 17.34
N ILE A 529 -19.12 5.66 18.18
CA ILE A 529 -19.21 4.90 19.45
C ILE A 529 -20.27 5.48 20.40
N ARG A 530 -20.40 6.80 20.47
CA ARG A 530 -21.31 7.46 21.42
C ARG A 530 -22.78 7.48 20.97
N CYS A 531 -23.04 7.32 19.67
CA CYS A 531 -24.40 7.24 19.12
C CYS A 531 -25.04 5.85 19.22
N ILE A 532 -24.28 4.84 19.64
CA ILE A 532 -24.75 3.44 19.72
C ILE A 532 -25.03 3.09 21.18
N ALA A 533 -26.15 2.39 21.42
CA ALA A 533 -26.51 1.86 22.74
C ALA A 533 -25.36 1.00 23.30
N PRO A 534 -25.01 1.10 24.59
CA PRO A 534 -23.88 0.39 25.18
C PRO A 534 -23.84 -1.11 24.86
N GLU A 535 -25.00 -1.75 24.86
CA GLU A 535 -25.20 -3.17 24.58
C GLU A 535 -24.92 -3.59 23.13
N LEU A 536 -24.98 -2.64 22.17
CA LEU A 536 -24.76 -2.91 20.74
C LEU A 536 -23.37 -2.45 20.23
N LYS A 537 -22.57 -1.77 21.06
CA LYS A 537 -21.30 -1.13 20.63
C LYS A 537 -20.29 -2.12 20.04
N SER A 538 -20.09 -3.26 20.70
CA SER A 538 -19.13 -4.28 20.25
C SER A 538 -19.55 -4.90 18.92
N LEU A 539 -20.83 -5.24 18.77
CA LEU A 539 -21.42 -5.75 17.53
C LEU A 539 -21.29 -4.72 16.39
N ALA A 540 -21.57 -3.45 16.67
CA ALA A 540 -21.48 -2.37 15.70
C ALA A 540 -20.04 -2.15 15.22
N LEU A 541 -19.05 -2.12 16.12
CA LEU A 541 -17.64 -2.00 15.74
C LEU A 541 -17.17 -3.20 14.90
N GLY A 542 -17.63 -4.42 15.21
CA GLY A 542 -17.36 -5.62 14.43
C GLY A 542 -17.93 -5.56 13.01
N ILE A 543 -19.20 -5.15 12.88
CA ILE A 543 -19.86 -4.95 11.58
C ILE A 543 -19.19 -3.83 10.79
N GLN A 544 -18.87 -2.71 11.43
CA GLN A 544 -18.17 -1.60 10.82
C GLN A 544 -16.82 -2.04 10.23
N ALA A 545 -16.01 -2.77 11.01
CA ALA A 545 -14.73 -3.29 10.52
C ALA A 545 -14.91 -4.26 9.34
N MET A 546 -15.89 -5.15 9.40
CA MET A 546 -16.21 -6.08 8.31
C MET A 546 -16.64 -5.34 7.04
N VAL A 547 -17.57 -4.38 7.16
CA VAL A 547 -18.12 -3.60 6.04
C VAL A 547 -17.05 -2.69 5.44
N TYR A 548 -16.20 -2.06 6.25
CA TYR A 548 -15.08 -1.24 5.75
C TYR A 548 -14.11 -2.07 4.93
N ARG A 549 -13.74 -3.26 5.39
CA ARG A 549 -12.85 -4.16 4.63
C ARG A 549 -13.51 -4.66 3.35
N ALA A 550 -14.77 -5.09 3.42
CA ALA A 550 -15.49 -5.67 2.29
C ALA A 550 -15.83 -4.65 1.19
N LEU A 551 -16.34 -3.47 1.56
CA LEU A 551 -16.84 -2.46 0.61
C LEU A 551 -15.85 -1.32 0.36
N GLY A 552 -14.94 -1.07 1.30
CA GLY A 552 -13.95 0.01 1.18
C GLY A 552 -12.55 -0.49 0.86
N GLY A 553 -12.08 -1.52 1.54
CA GLY A 553 -10.71 -2.03 1.41
C GLY A 553 -10.49 -2.84 0.14
N LEU A 554 -11.31 -3.85 -0.09
CA LEU A 554 -11.16 -4.78 -1.21
C LEU A 554 -11.36 -4.12 -2.60
N PRO A 555 -12.46 -3.37 -2.86
CA PRO A 555 -12.68 -2.80 -4.19
C PRO A 555 -11.86 -1.55 -4.48
N ALA A 556 -11.45 -0.76 -3.48
CA ALA A 556 -10.78 0.53 -3.71
C ALA A 556 -9.56 0.43 -4.62
N PRO A 557 -8.53 -0.38 -4.30
CA PRO A 557 -7.35 -0.47 -5.15
C PRO A 557 -7.66 -0.93 -6.58
N VAL A 558 -8.67 -1.79 -6.77
CA VAL A 558 -9.02 -2.35 -8.07
C VAL A 558 -9.57 -1.28 -9.01
N TYR A 559 -10.63 -0.56 -8.60
CA TYR A 559 -11.23 0.42 -9.50
C TYR A 559 -10.40 1.71 -9.59
N PHE A 560 -9.67 2.12 -8.53
CA PHE A 560 -8.71 3.23 -8.66
C PHE A 560 -7.60 2.85 -9.65
N GLY A 561 -7.16 1.59 -9.63
CA GLY A 561 -6.23 1.08 -10.64
C GLY A 561 -6.82 1.11 -12.05
N ALA A 562 -8.08 0.72 -12.23
CA ALA A 562 -8.76 0.80 -13.52
C ALA A 562 -8.88 2.25 -14.03
N LEU A 563 -9.23 3.20 -13.15
CA LEU A 563 -9.26 4.62 -13.47
C LEU A 563 -7.87 5.17 -13.84
N ILE A 564 -6.80 4.68 -13.20
CA ILE A 564 -5.44 5.06 -13.58
C ILE A 564 -5.09 4.50 -14.97
N ASP A 565 -5.43 3.24 -15.23
CA ASP A 565 -5.14 2.56 -16.50
C ASP A 565 -5.82 3.25 -17.70
N THR A 566 -6.99 3.89 -17.53
CA THR A 566 -7.67 4.61 -18.64
C THR A 566 -6.90 5.84 -19.12
N THR A 567 -5.99 6.37 -18.31
CA THR A 567 -5.18 7.56 -18.62
C THR A 567 -3.85 7.21 -19.28
N CYS A 568 -3.57 5.93 -19.56
CA CYS A 568 -2.30 5.51 -20.12
C CYS A 568 -2.12 5.94 -21.58
N LEU A 569 -0.99 6.60 -21.87
CA LEU A 569 -0.58 7.00 -23.23
C LEU A 569 0.28 5.94 -23.90
N LYS A 570 1.14 5.23 -23.14
CA LYS A 570 2.02 4.19 -23.69
C LYS A 570 2.06 2.94 -22.84
N TRP A 571 1.57 1.84 -23.41
CA TRP A 571 1.64 0.50 -22.83
C TRP A 571 2.97 -0.17 -23.15
N ALA A 572 3.51 -0.91 -22.19
CA ALA A 572 4.48 -1.94 -22.47
C ALA A 572 3.78 -3.12 -23.16
N SER A 573 4.54 -3.90 -23.91
CA SER A 573 4.09 -5.14 -24.52
C SER A 573 4.91 -6.30 -23.96
N THR A 574 4.24 -7.40 -23.65
CA THR A 574 4.91 -8.64 -23.28
C THR A 574 5.51 -9.31 -24.52
N ARG A 575 6.35 -10.34 -24.33
CA ARG A 575 6.93 -11.13 -25.43
C ARG A 575 5.89 -11.68 -26.43
N CYS A 576 4.66 -11.90 -25.99
CA CYS A 576 3.58 -12.41 -26.83
C CYS A 576 2.65 -11.34 -27.39
N GLY A 577 2.98 -10.05 -27.25
CA GLY A 577 2.12 -8.97 -27.72
C GLY A 577 0.96 -8.64 -26.76
N ASP A 578 0.84 -9.31 -25.62
CA ASP A 578 -0.16 -8.98 -24.60
C ASP A 578 0.23 -7.65 -23.92
N ARG A 579 -0.78 -6.85 -23.56
CA ARG A 579 -0.64 -5.55 -22.89
C ARG A 579 0.00 -5.71 -21.49
N GLY A 580 1.10 -5.00 -21.26
CA GLY A 580 1.90 -5.02 -20.03
C GLY A 580 1.61 -3.86 -19.08
N THR A 581 2.63 -3.38 -18.35
CA THR A 581 2.50 -2.17 -17.50
C THR A 581 2.46 -0.89 -18.33
N CYS A 582 1.83 0.16 -17.83
CA CYS A 582 1.86 1.45 -18.50
C CYS A 582 3.18 2.19 -18.21
N ARG A 583 3.85 2.64 -19.27
CA ARG A 583 5.13 3.39 -19.19
C ARG A 583 4.94 4.88 -19.00
N MET A 584 3.85 5.43 -19.54
CA MET A 584 3.56 6.87 -19.49
C MET A 584 2.05 7.12 -19.48
N TYR A 585 1.62 8.05 -18.62
CA TYR A 585 0.23 8.45 -18.45
C TYR A 585 0.01 9.90 -18.91
N ASP A 586 -1.22 10.23 -19.27
CA ASP A 586 -1.68 11.59 -19.46
C ASP A 586 -1.86 12.27 -18.09
N SER A 587 -0.88 13.08 -17.72
CA SER A 587 -0.85 13.87 -16.48
C SER A 587 -2.10 14.74 -16.24
N ASN A 588 -2.80 15.19 -17.28
CA ASN A 588 -4.00 16.01 -17.14
C ASN A 588 -5.23 15.18 -16.81
N MET A 589 -5.39 14.03 -17.47
CA MET A 589 -6.48 13.10 -17.18
C MET A 589 -6.27 12.35 -15.86
N TYR A 590 -5.02 12.08 -15.49
CA TYR A 590 -4.66 11.38 -14.25
C TYR A 590 -5.03 12.19 -13.00
N ARG A 591 -4.83 13.50 -13.06
CA ARG A 591 -4.95 14.43 -11.92
C ARG A 591 -6.38 14.85 -11.66
#